data_AF-A0A7R8CPA7-F1
#
_entry.id   AF-A0A7R8CPA7-F1
#
_cell.length_a   1.000
_cell.length_b   1.000
_cell.length_c   1.000
_cell.angle_alpha   90.00
_cell.angle_beta   90.00
_cell.angle_gamma   90.00
#
_symmetry.space_group_name_H-M   'P 1'
#
loop_
_entity.id
_entity.type
_entity.pdbx_description
1 polymer ?
#
loop_
_entity_poly.entity_id
_entity_poly.type
_entity_poly.pdbx_seq_one_letter_code
_entity_poly.pdbx_strand_id
1 'polypeptide(L)'
;MYSNSYHQSNSHTGVYTRLNDIFIVMNECGPSGDDSSLIEDWPCSSNYESHWQRQQKSVRDRSEKCFERGEMSDIGILSVDENWWFGATVKDFYGHKFLLGSASPVLHHILYEMEFCESNKDIILNLNSKLNVTLTRTKTYDSERLELNGIPPIATEALLEYIYKDKFCKSDFENGYSRNLLWRLWHASVALEMDHLAQITSDTIDETMCEETVFWDLNYSMTFNEMSPKYIKDKVMKMIENLGARLFEHPNFVWIERTGIEERF
;
A
#
# COMPACT_ATOMS: atom_id res chain seq x y z
N MET A 1 32.08 37.16 -69.53
CA MET A 1 31.12 38.27 -69.30
C MET A 1 30.50 38.06 -67.93
N TYR A 2 30.74 39.01 -67.01
CA TYR A 2 30.19 39.22 -65.65
C TYR A 2 30.13 38.00 -64.71
N SER A 3 30.99 37.84 -63.69
CA SER A 3 31.17 38.65 -62.46
C SER A 3 29.89 38.81 -61.63
N ASN A 4 29.77 38.08 -60.52
CA ASN A 4 29.85 38.70 -59.19
C ASN A 4 30.01 37.65 -58.07
N SER A 5 31.10 37.84 -57.35
CA SER A 5 31.47 37.31 -56.05
C SER A 5 30.72 37.99 -54.91
N TYR A 6 30.39 37.25 -53.85
CA TYR A 6 30.53 37.75 -52.48
C TYR A 6 31.10 36.64 -51.58
N HIS A 7 32.34 36.86 -51.18
CA HIS A 7 32.91 36.38 -49.93
C HIS A 7 32.13 36.97 -48.74
N GLN A 8 31.91 36.19 -47.69
CA GLN A 8 32.53 36.51 -46.41
C GLN A 8 32.60 35.28 -45.51
N SER A 9 33.84 34.90 -45.26
CA SER A 9 34.35 33.94 -44.28
C SER A 9 34.37 34.54 -42.88
N ASN A 10 34.44 33.64 -41.88
CA ASN A 10 34.97 33.84 -40.53
C ASN A 10 34.05 34.64 -39.59
N SER A 11 33.95 34.36 -38.29
CA SER A 11 34.66 33.48 -37.36
C SER A 11 34.11 33.83 -35.99
N HIS A 12 33.99 32.83 -35.10
CA HIS A 12 33.87 32.98 -33.65
C HIS A 12 32.58 33.69 -33.18
N THR A 13 31.91 33.34 -32.11
CA THR A 13 32.32 32.79 -30.82
C THR A 13 31.13 32.00 -30.27
N GLY A 14 31.33 30.75 -29.89
CA GLY A 14 30.40 30.06 -29.00
C GLY A 14 30.39 30.80 -27.67
N VAL A 15 29.30 31.49 -27.37
CA VAL A 15 29.00 31.93 -25.99
C VAL A 15 28.33 30.74 -25.32
N TYR A 16 29.12 29.94 -24.62
CA TYR A 16 28.60 28.94 -23.70
C TYR A 16 28.09 29.65 -22.45
N THR A 17 26.79 29.94 -22.43
CA THR A 17 26.07 30.10 -21.15
C THR A 17 25.48 28.73 -20.79
N ARG A 18 26.10 28.08 -19.80
CA ARG A 18 25.55 26.87 -19.19
C ARG A 18 24.28 27.24 -18.43
N LEU A 19 23.14 26.71 -18.86
CA LEU A 19 22.06 26.22 -18.02
C LEU A 19 21.34 25.12 -18.84
N ASN A 20 20.97 24.03 -18.17
CA ASN A 20 20.61 22.75 -18.76
C ASN A 20 19.36 22.82 -19.68
N ASP A 21 19.55 22.67 -20.98
CA ASP A 21 18.46 22.44 -21.93
C ASP A 21 18.33 20.94 -22.23
N ILE A 22 17.19 20.39 -21.81
CA ILE A 22 16.70 19.06 -22.20
C ILE A 22 16.35 19.14 -23.69
N PHE A 23 17.06 18.39 -24.54
CA PHE A 23 16.70 18.23 -25.94
C PHE A 23 15.45 17.33 -26.05
N ILE A 24 14.30 17.93 -26.37
CA ILE A 24 13.13 17.19 -26.88
C ILE A 24 13.27 17.12 -28.41
N VAL A 25 13.44 15.91 -28.94
CA VAL A 25 13.38 15.65 -30.38
C VAL A 25 11.91 15.72 -30.80
N MET A 26 11.50 16.79 -31.48
CA MET A 26 10.23 16.81 -32.20
C MET A 26 10.41 16.12 -33.55
N ASN A 27 9.79 14.95 -33.72
CA ASN A 27 9.55 14.37 -35.04
C ASN A 27 8.39 15.12 -35.70
N GLU A 28 8.64 15.82 -36.80
CA GLU A 28 7.60 16.39 -37.65
C GLU A 28 6.92 15.27 -38.45
N CYS A 29 5.71 14.87 -38.03
CA CYS A 29 4.82 14.06 -38.85
C CYS A 29 3.91 14.97 -39.67
N GLY A 30 4.03 14.91 -41.01
CA GLY A 30 3.10 15.51 -41.96
C GLY A 30 1.71 14.83 -41.96
N PRO A 31 0.71 15.42 -42.62
CA PRO A 31 -0.69 15.14 -42.32
C PRO A 31 -1.19 13.89 -43.05
N SER A 32 -1.72 12.94 -42.29
CA SER A 32 -2.64 11.91 -42.77
C SER A 32 -3.93 12.01 -41.96
N GLY A 33 -5.04 12.25 -42.65
CA GLY A 33 -6.33 12.64 -42.08
C GLY A 33 -7.09 11.56 -41.31
N ASP A 34 -8.22 12.02 -40.77
CA ASP A 34 -9.22 11.35 -39.92
C ASP A 34 -8.78 11.00 -38.49
N ASP A 35 -8.39 12.03 -37.73
CA ASP A 35 -8.54 12.03 -36.27
C ASP A 35 -9.67 12.97 -35.91
N SER A 36 -10.86 12.43 -35.60
CA SER A 36 -11.87 13.19 -34.87
C SER A 36 -11.37 13.39 -33.44
N SER A 37 -10.44 14.33 -33.25
CA SER A 37 -9.95 14.69 -31.93
C SER A 37 -11.12 15.24 -31.12
N LEU A 38 -11.51 14.54 -30.05
CA LEU A 38 -12.33 15.11 -28.99
C LEU A 38 -11.47 16.13 -28.23
N ILE A 39 -11.44 17.35 -28.76
CA ILE A 39 -10.82 18.49 -28.09
C ILE A 39 -11.89 19.04 -27.15
N GLU A 40 -11.79 18.68 -25.87
CA GLU A 40 -12.57 19.29 -24.80
C GLU A 40 -11.71 20.37 -24.11
N ASP A 41 -12.19 21.60 -24.11
CA ASP A 41 -11.57 22.67 -23.34
C ASP A 41 -11.77 22.38 -21.84
N TRP A 42 -10.67 22.15 -21.12
CA TRP A 42 -10.74 21.94 -19.68
C TRP A 42 -11.22 23.22 -18.98
N PRO A 43 -12.35 23.19 -18.23
CA PRO A 43 -12.87 24.37 -17.58
C PRO A 43 -11.94 24.81 -16.45
N CYS A 44 -11.20 25.90 -16.67
CA CYS A 44 -10.47 26.57 -15.60
C CYS A 44 -11.49 27.32 -14.73
N SER A 45 -11.90 26.70 -13.62
CA SER A 45 -12.79 27.37 -12.65
C SER A 45 -12.15 28.67 -12.16
N SER A 46 -12.87 29.78 -12.34
CA SER A 46 -12.45 31.11 -11.90
C SER A 46 -12.72 31.36 -10.42
N ASN A 47 -13.42 30.45 -9.73
CA ASN A 47 -13.75 30.60 -8.32
C ASN A 47 -12.67 29.97 -7.43
N TYR A 48 -11.65 30.77 -7.13
CA TYR A 48 -10.47 30.41 -6.34
C TYR A 48 -10.80 29.73 -5.00
N GLU A 49 -11.87 30.15 -4.31
CA GLU A 49 -12.23 29.65 -2.98
C GLU A 49 -12.91 28.28 -3.02
N SER A 50 -13.48 27.88 -4.16
CA SER A 50 -14.18 26.60 -4.33
C SER A 50 -13.23 25.40 -4.48
N HIS A 51 -11.94 25.64 -4.76
CA HIS A 51 -10.95 24.58 -4.96
C HIS A 51 -10.42 24.05 -3.64
N TRP A 52 -10.98 22.93 -3.19
CA TRP A 52 -10.61 22.31 -1.92
C TRP A 52 -9.11 21.99 -1.79
N GLN A 53 -8.45 21.66 -2.90
CA GLN A 53 -7.02 21.33 -2.93
C GLN A 53 -6.14 22.50 -2.47
N ARG A 54 -6.55 23.74 -2.77
CA ARG A 54 -5.83 24.96 -2.37
C ARG A 54 -5.96 25.27 -0.89
N GLN A 55 -7.00 24.75 -0.26
CA GLN A 55 -7.24 24.91 1.18
C GLN A 55 -6.39 23.93 2.02
N GLN A 56 -5.79 22.91 1.38
CA GLN A 56 -4.97 21.90 2.07
C GLN A 56 -3.50 22.33 2.12
N LYS A 57 -2.88 22.16 3.29
CA LYS A 57 -1.53 22.67 3.57
C LYS A 57 -0.42 21.76 3.04
N SER A 58 -0.70 20.47 2.88
CA SER A 58 0.29 19.46 2.48
C SER A 58 -0.26 18.47 1.47
N VAL A 59 0.62 17.67 0.87
CA VAL A 59 0.22 16.53 0.02
C VAL A 59 -0.57 15.52 0.83
N ARG A 60 -0.12 15.21 2.06
CA ARG A 60 -0.80 14.31 2.99
C ARG A 60 -2.26 14.71 3.23
N ASP A 61 -2.52 15.97 3.56
CA ASP A 61 -3.90 16.43 3.81
C ASP A 61 -4.77 16.34 2.54
N ARG A 62 -4.16 16.46 1.34
CA ARG A 62 -4.88 16.25 0.08
C ARG A 62 -5.16 14.77 -0.19
N SER A 63 -4.18 13.91 0.05
CA SER A 63 -4.34 12.45 -0.07
C SER A 63 -5.42 11.94 0.87
N GLU A 64 -5.41 12.35 2.14
CA GLU A 64 -6.46 12.04 3.12
C GLU A 64 -7.85 12.43 2.62
N LYS A 65 -8.00 13.63 2.07
CA LYS A 65 -9.27 14.10 1.54
C LYS A 65 -9.74 13.33 0.29
N CYS A 66 -8.82 12.91 -0.58
CA CYS A 66 -9.16 12.01 -1.69
C CYS A 66 -9.62 10.64 -1.18
N PHE A 67 -8.97 10.09 -0.16
CA PHE A 67 -9.36 8.82 0.46
C PHE A 67 -10.77 8.87 1.05
N GLU A 68 -11.10 9.92 1.82
CA GLU A 68 -12.41 10.05 2.47
C GLU A 68 -13.58 10.21 1.48
N ARG A 69 -13.31 10.76 0.29
CA ARG A 69 -14.35 11.09 -0.70
C ARG A 69 -14.37 10.17 -1.91
N GLY A 70 -13.35 9.33 -2.07
CA GLY A 70 -13.15 8.53 -3.28
C GLY A 70 -12.88 9.36 -4.54
N GLU A 71 -12.64 10.67 -4.43
CA GLU A 71 -12.35 11.55 -5.57
C GLU A 71 -11.07 11.11 -6.28
N MET A 72 -11.08 11.03 -7.61
CA MET A 72 -9.92 10.65 -8.45
C MET A 72 -9.40 9.22 -8.25
N SER A 73 -10.19 8.34 -7.61
CA SER A 73 -9.84 6.93 -7.50
C SER A 73 -9.80 6.26 -8.87
N ASP A 74 -8.73 5.52 -9.16
CA ASP A 74 -8.47 4.85 -10.44
C ASP A 74 -8.40 3.32 -10.31
N ILE A 75 -8.69 2.80 -9.11
CA ILE A 75 -8.74 1.36 -8.83
C ILE A 75 -9.73 1.03 -7.70
N GLY A 76 -10.49 -0.05 -7.88
CA GLY A 76 -11.26 -0.68 -6.81
C GLY A 76 -10.40 -1.68 -6.05
N ILE A 77 -10.58 -1.81 -4.73
CA ILE A 77 -9.85 -2.75 -3.90
C ILE A 77 -10.85 -3.65 -3.19
N LEU A 78 -10.76 -4.96 -3.37
CA LEU A 78 -11.54 -5.93 -2.62
C LEU A 78 -10.68 -6.57 -1.53
N SER A 79 -11.06 -6.45 -0.27
CA SER A 79 -10.41 -7.17 0.82
C SER A 79 -11.24 -8.40 1.17
N VAL A 80 -10.61 -9.58 1.22
CA VAL A 80 -11.25 -10.85 1.56
C VAL A 80 -10.40 -11.61 2.57
N ASP A 81 -10.98 -11.96 3.71
CA ASP A 81 -10.42 -12.98 4.62
C ASP A 81 -11.58 -13.81 5.19
N GLU A 82 -11.79 -15.00 4.64
CA GLU A 82 -12.84 -15.92 5.10
C GLU A 82 -12.52 -16.54 6.46
N ASN A 83 -11.25 -16.56 6.85
CA ASN A 83 -10.83 -17.03 8.17
C ASN A 83 -10.93 -15.92 9.23
N TRP A 84 -11.42 -14.74 8.84
CA TRP A 84 -11.69 -13.65 9.76
C TRP A 84 -12.99 -13.88 10.53
N TRP A 85 -12.88 -13.82 11.85
CA TRP A 85 -13.90 -14.25 12.79
C TRP A 85 -14.53 -13.06 13.54
N PHE A 86 -14.05 -11.83 13.31
CA PHE A 86 -14.49 -10.64 14.02
C PHE A 86 -14.86 -9.46 13.10
N GLY A 87 -16.09 -9.43 12.58
CA GLY A 87 -16.59 -8.33 11.76
C GLY A 87 -16.72 -8.70 10.28
N ALA A 88 -16.53 -7.73 9.39
CA ALA A 88 -16.68 -7.96 7.95
C ALA A 88 -15.54 -8.83 7.42
N THR A 89 -15.88 -9.89 6.68
CA THR A 89 -14.91 -10.79 6.00
C THR A 89 -14.63 -10.35 4.56
N VAL A 90 -15.52 -9.54 3.98
CA VAL A 90 -15.42 -8.98 2.63
C VAL A 90 -15.82 -7.51 2.65
N LYS A 91 -15.03 -6.63 2.01
CA LYS A 91 -15.35 -5.20 1.86
C LYS A 91 -14.66 -4.61 0.62
N ASP A 92 -15.38 -3.78 -0.13
CA ASP A 92 -14.82 -2.97 -1.21
C ASP A 92 -14.30 -1.63 -0.68
N PHE A 93 -13.20 -1.18 -1.26
CA PHE A 93 -12.60 0.14 -1.09
C PHE A 93 -12.28 0.72 -2.47
N TYR A 94 -11.95 2.01 -2.49
CA TYR A 94 -11.46 2.70 -3.68
C TYR A 94 -10.11 3.34 -3.36
N GLY A 95 -9.22 3.35 -4.34
CA GLY A 95 -7.87 3.86 -4.15
C GLY A 95 -7.25 4.45 -5.40
N HIS A 96 -5.98 4.79 -5.27
CA HIS A 96 -5.16 5.48 -6.25
C HIS A 96 -3.90 4.64 -6.46
N LYS A 97 -3.71 4.12 -7.67
CA LYS A 97 -2.56 3.27 -8.03
C LYS A 97 -1.23 3.94 -7.68
N PHE A 98 -1.14 5.25 -7.85
CA PHE A 98 0.07 6.01 -7.51
C PHE A 98 0.44 5.93 -6.03
N LEU A 99 -0.54 6.07 -5.12
CA LEU A 99 -0.29 6.02 -3.68
C LEU A 99 -0.03 4.59 -3.22
N LEU A 100 -0.77 3.61 -3.76
CA LEU A 100 -0.57 2.19 -3.45
C LEU A 100 0.81 1.71 -3.91
N GLY A 101 1.17 1.98 -5.16
CA GLY A 101 2.44 1.56 -5.76
C GLY A 101 3.66 2.36 -5.29
N SER A 102 3.49 3.48 -4.58
CA SER A 102 4.60 4.16 -3.89
C SER A 102 4.78 3.67 -2.45
N ALA A 103 3.75 3.09 -1.84
CA ALA A 103 3.80 2.59 -0.48
C ALA A 103 4.40 1.18 -0.35
N SER A 104 4.35 0.38 -1.41
CA SER A 104 4.77 -1.02 -1.39
C SER A 104 5.39 -1.43 -2.73
N PRO A 105 6.56 -2.11 -2.74
CA PRO A 105 7.15 -2.64 -3.96
C PRO A 105 6.30 -3.78 -4.55
N VAL A 106 5.62 -4.57 -3.72
CA VAL A 106 4.68 -5.60 -4.16
C VAL A 106 3.49 -4.99 -4.91
N LEU A 107 2.91 -3.92 -4.36
CA LEU A 107 1.83 -3.19 -5.03
C LEU A 107 2.34 -2.49 -6.30
N HIS A 108 3.56 -1.96 -6.29
CA HIS A 108 4.18 -1.40 -7.49
C HIS A 108 4.28 -2.44 -8.61
N HIS A 109 4.79 -3.63 -8.27
CA HIS A 109 5.01 -4.72 -9.21
C HIS A 109 3.70 -5.14 -9.90
N ILE A 110 2.65 -5.44 -9.12
CA ILE A 110 1.37 -5.91 -9.68
C ILE A 110 0.60 -4.82 -10.43
N LEU A 111 0.68 -3.56 -9.99
CA LEU A 111 -0.09 -2.46 -10.58
C LEU A 111 0.57 -1.88 -11.84
N TYR A 112 1.91 -1.89 -11.92
CA TYR A 112 2.64 -1.24 -13.01
C TYR A 112 3.52 -2.21 -13.78
N GLU A 113 4.43 -2.94 -13.14
CA GLU A 113 5.43 -3.75 -13.85
C GLU A 113 4.79 -4.91 -14.62
N MET A 114 3.83 -5.59 -13.99
CA MET A 114 3.08 -6.68 -14.63
C MET A 114 2.05 -6.17 -15.65
N GLU A 115 1.59 -4.92 -15.52
CA GLU A 115 0.68 -4.29 -16.50
C GLU A 115 1.32 -4.20 -17.89
N PHE A 116 2.61 -3.87 -17.97
CA PHE A 116 3.32 -3.79 -19.24
C PHE A 116 3.45 -5.15 -19.96
N CYS A 117 3.31 -6.26 -19.24
CA CYS A 117 3.51 -7.60 -19.76
C CYS A 117 2.22 -8.29 -20.21
N GLU A 118 1.10 -8.11 -19.49
CA GLU A 118 -0.16 -8.79 -19.77
C GLU A 118 -1.40 -7.90 -19.53
N SER A 119 -1.62 -6.92 -20.41
CA SER A 119 -2.61 -5.84 -20.20
C SER A 119 -4.09 -6.27 -20.06
N ASN A 120 -4.47 -7.48 -20.52
CA ASN A 120 -5.87 -7.91 -20.67
C ASN A 120 -6.19 -9.24 -19.96
N LYS A 121 -5.34 -9.71 -19.04
CA LYS A 121 -5.59 -10.92 -18.26
C LYS A 121 -5.65 -10.61 -16.78
N ASP A 122 -6.37 -11.45 -16.04
CA ASP A 122 -6.25 -11.49 -14.60
C ASP A 122 -4.82 -11.87 -14.22
N ILE A 123 -4.21 -11.04 -13.39
CA ILE A 123 -2.86 -11.26 -12.86
C ILE A 123 -3.02 -11.75 -11.43
N ILE A 124 -2.49 -12.94 -11.15
CA ILE A 124 -2.51 -13.54 -9.82
C ILE A 124 -1.08 -13.59 -9.29
N LEU A 125 -0.85 -12.90 -8.18
CA LEU A 125 0.41 -12.91 -7.46
C LEU A 125 0.22 -13.60 -6.10
N ASN A 126 0.68 -14.84 -6.02
CA ASN A 126 0.79 -15.54 -4.75
C ASN A 126 2.00 -14.95 -4.01
N LEU A 127 1.74 -14.27 -2.89
CA LEU A 127 2.82 -13.80 -2.02
C LEU A 127 3.38 -15.00 -1.25
N ASN A 128 4.29 -14.74 -0.30
CA ASN A 128 4.89 -15.78 0.52
C ASN A 128 3.82 -16.75 1.05
N SER A 129 3.93 -18.03 0.68
CA SER A 129 2.93 -19.07 0.98
C SER A 129 2.67 -19.26 2.48
N LYS A 130 3.58 -18.78 3.34
CA LYS A 130 3.42 -18.81 4.80
C LYS A 130 2.49 -17.72 5.33
N LEU A 131 2.30 -16.64 4.57
CA LEU A 131 1.39 -15.56 4.91
C LEU A 131 -0.03 -15.83 4.42
N ASN A 132 -0.22 -16.79 3.50
CA ASN A 132 -1.52 -17.08 2.87
C ASN A 132 -2.17 -15.82 2.26
N VAL A 133 -1.37 -14.91 1.72
CA VAL A 133 -1.86 -13.71 1.03
C VAL A 133 -1.71 -13.88 -0.47
N THR A 134 -2.78 -13.59 -1.21
CA THR A 134 -2.78 -13.61 -2.68
C THR A 134 -3.36 -12.31 -3.20
N LEU A 135 -2.68 -11.71 -4.16
CA LEU A 135 -3.15 -10.52 -4.85
C LEU A 135 -3.69 -10.92 -6.22
N THR A 136 -4.92 -10.53 -6.52
CA THR A 136 -5.51 -10.73 -7.85
C THR A 136 -5.85 -9.38 -8.45
N ARG A 137 -5.24 -9.03 -9.57
CA ARG A 137 -5.61 -7.83 -10.34
C ARG A 137 -6.46 -8.23 -11.52
N THR A 138 -7.65 -7.64 -11.61
CA THR A 138 -8.56 -7.79 -12.74
C THR A 138 -8.73 -6.45 -13.44
N LYS A 139 -8.53 -6.43 -14.76
CA LYS A 139 -8.71 -5.24 -15.58
C LYS A 139 -9.74 -5.52 -16.68
N THR A 140 -10.77 -4.70 -16.72
CA THR A 140 -11.77 -4.64 -17.79
C THR A 140 -11.57 -3.37 -18.61
N TYR A 141 -12.36 -3.18 -19.67
CA TYR A 141 -12.27 -1.98 -20.51
C TYR A 141 -12.53 -0.68 -19.72
N ASP A 142 -13.47 -0.72 -18.77
CA ASP A 142 -13.93 0.47 -18.03
C ASP A 142 -13.51 0.49 -16.56
N SER A 143 -12.90 -0.58 -16.03
CA SER A 143 -12.57 -0.66 -14.60
C SER A 143 -11.39 -1.55 -14.31
N GLU A 144 -10.74 -1.27 -13.19
CA GLU A 144 -9.63 -2.06 -12.65
C GLU A 144 -9.87 -2.34 -11.17
N ARG A 145 -9.61 -3.59 -10.75
CA ARG A 145 -9.85 -4.08 -9.40
C ARG A 145 -8.61 -4.84 -8.90
N LEU A 146 -8.23 -4.60 -7.65
CA LEU A 146 -7.21 -5.36 -6.92
C LEU A 146 -7.85 -6.08 -5.75
N GLU A 147 -7.77 -7.40 -5.72
CA GLU A 147 -8.27 -8.24 -4.64
C GLU A 147 -7.13 -8.65 -3.73
N LEU A 148 -7.28 -8.38 -2.44
CA LEU A 148 -6.36 -8.71 -1.34
C LEU A 148 -6.95 -9.91 -0.59
N ASN A 149 -6.64 -11.12 -1.03
CA ASN A 149 -7.07 -12.35 -0.37
C ASN A 149 -6.14 -12.69 0.79
N GLY A 150 -6.69 -13.02 1.96
CA GLY A 150 -5.96 -13.30 3.19
C GLY A 150 -5.67 -12.07 4.04
N ILE A 151 -6.14 -10.88 3.65
CA ILE A 151 -6.06 -9.66 4.46
C ILE A 151 -7.50 -9.23 4.79
N PRO A 152 -7.88 -9.14 6.08
CA PRO A 152 -9.24 -8.79 6.46
C PRO A 152 -9.54 -7.30 6.21
N PRO A 153 -10.81 -6.93 5.93
CA PRO A 153 -11.24 -5.55 5.69
C PRO A 153 -10.73 -4.52 6.69
N ILE A 154 -10.74 -4.83 7.99
CA ILE A 154 -10.30 -3.90 9.03
C ILE A 154 -8.79 -3.60 8.95
N ALA A 155 -7.98 -4.59 8.55
CA ALA A 155 -6.55 -4.40 8.34
C ALA A 155 -6.27 -3.63 7.06
N THR A 156 -7.03 -3.89 5.98
CA THR A 156 -6.98 -3.11 4.73
C THR A 156 -7.34 -1.66 4.98
N GLU A 157 -8.36 -1.38 5.80
CA GLU A 157 -8.74 -0.02 6.17
C GLU A 157 -7.62 0.70 6.92
N ALA A 158 -7.02 0.06 7.93
CA ALA A 158 -5.89 0.61 8.67
C ALA A 158 -4.63 0.80 7.79
N LEU A 159 -4.38 -0.13 6.86
CA LEU A 159 -3.32 -0.04 5.87
C LEU A 159 -3.52 1.17 4.95
N LEU A 160 -4.74 1.38 4.44
CA LEU A 160 -5.07 2.53 3.61
C LEU A 160 -5.00 3.83 4.41
N GLU A 161 -5.45 3.86 5.66
CA GLU A 161 -5.24 5.04 6.51
C GLU A 161 -3.75 5.36 6.67
N TYR A 162 -2.90 4.35 6.85
CA TYR A 162 -1.46 4.54 6.91
C TYR A 162 -0.90 5.12 5.60
N ILE A 163 -1.26 4.54 4.45
CA ILE A 163 -0.78 4.99 3.12
C ILE A 163 -1.20 6.44 2.82
N TYR A 164 -2.45 6.80 3.11
CA TYR A 164 -3.01 8.09 2.69
C TYR A 164 -2.79 9.20 3.72
N LYS A 165 -2.80 8.86 5.00
CA LYS A 165 -2.77 9.83 6.11
C LYS A 165 -1.42 9.86 6.82
N ASP A 166 -0.50 8.95 6.49
CA ASP A 166 0.77 8.75 7.22
C ASP A 166 0.51 8.63 8.74
N LYS A 167 -0.55 7.90 9.09
CA LYS A 167 -1.08 7.84 10.45
C LYS A 167 -0.92 6.43 11.02
N PHE A 168 -0.18 6.33 12.11
CA PHE A 168 -0.13 5.17 12.97
C PHE A 168 -0.13 5.65 14.42
N CYS A 169 -1.22 5.37 15.16
CA CYS A 169 -1.39 5.84 16.52
C CYS A 169 -1.16 4.67 17.50
N LYS A 170 0.05 4.59 18.07
CA LYS A 170 0.43 3.54 19.03
C LYS A 170 -0.55 3.43 20.21
N SER A 171 -1.08 4.55 20.67
CA SER A 171 -2.07 4.63 21.76
C SER A 171 -3.32 3.78 21.53
N ASP A 172 -3.69 3.54 20.26
CA ASP A 172 -4.89 2.78 19.89
C ASP A 172 -4.73 1.29 20.25
N PHE A 173 -3.51 0.84 20.57
CA PHE A 173 -3.16 -0.55 20.85
C PHE A 173 -2.79 -0.82 22.32
N GLU A 174 -2.75 0.21 23.18
CA GLU A 174 -2.29 0.07 24.57
C GLU A 174 -3.23 -0.76 25.45
N ASN A 175 -4.55 -0.77 25.16
CA ASN A 175 -5.56 -1.46 25.99
C ASN A 175 -5.87 -2.90 25.55
N GLY A 176 -5.08 -3.48 24.64
CA GLY A 176 -5.21 -4.89 24.21
C GLY A 176 -6.41 -5.22 23.30
N TYR A 177 -7.51 -4.47 23.34
CA TYR A 177 -8.70 -4.69 22.48
C TYR A 177 -8.39 -4.63 20.98
N SER A 178 -7.39 -3.83 20.59
CA SER A 178 -6.94 -3.70 19.20
C SER A 178 -5.77 -4.64 18.86
N ARG A 179 -5.38 -5.57 19.76
CA ARG A 179 -4.22 -6.45 19.55
C ARG A 179 -4.33 -7.29 18.30
N ASN A 180 -5.51 -7.86 18.06
CA ASN A 180 -5.77 -8.68 16.88
C ASN A 180 -5.61 -7.85 15.59
N LEU A 181 -6.12 -6.61 15.58
CA LEU A 181 -5.89 -5.68 14.47
C LEU A 181 -4.40 -5.39 14.28
N LEU A 182 -3.65 -5.17 15.36
CA LEU A 182 -2.20 -4.89 15.26
C LEU A 182 -1.43 -6.04 14.60
N TRP A 183 -1.71 -7.29 14.98
CA TRP A 183 -1.12 -8.47 14.34
C TRP A 183 -1.52 -8.62 12.87
N ARG A 184 -2.76 -8.27 12.53
CA ARG A 184 -3.23 -8.30 11.13
C ARG A 184 -2.63 -7.19 10.29
N LEU A 185 -2.42 -6.01 10.86
CA LEU A 185 -1.72 -4.92 10.20
C LEU A 185 -0.24 -5.26 10.00
N TRP A 186 0.40 -5.89 10.99
CA TRP A 186 1.75 -6.46 10.85
C TRP A 186 1.83 -7.53 9.76
N HIS A 187 0.88 -8.46 9.75
CA HIS A 187 0.80 -9.52 8.74
C HIS A 187 0.65 -8.95 7.32
N ALA A 188 -0.26 -7.98 7.14
CA ALA A 188 -0.47 -7.30 5.87
C ALA A 188 0.78 -6.50 5.44
N SER A 189 1.44 -5.80 6.37
CA SER A 189 2.63 -5.01 6.05
C SER A 189 3.83 -5.88 5.67
N VAL A 190 4.01 -7.03 6.33
CA VAL A 190 5.04 -8.01 5.93
C VAL A 190 4.71 -8.61 4.57
N ALA A 191 3.45 -8.97 4.31
CA ALA A 191 3.04 -9.53 3.02
C ALA A 191 3.30 -8.56 1.86
N LEU A 192 3.00 -7.28 2.08
CA LEU A 192 3.16 -6.24 1.07
C LEU A 192 4.56 -5.59 1.08
N GLU A 193 5.52 -6.12 1.84
CA GLU A 193 6.89 -5.58 1.95
C GLU A 193 6.91 -4.08 2.32
N MET A 194 6.04 -3.68 3.24
CA MET A 194 5.97 -2.34 3.80
C MET A 194 6.84 -2.25 5.07
N ASP A 195 8.15 -2.28 4.89
CA ASP A 195 9.14 -2.44 5.97
C ASP A 195 8.95 -1.51 7.17
N HIS A 196 8.72 -0.22 6.92
CA HIS A 196 8.52 0.74 8.01
C HIS A 196 7.26 0.43 8.82
N LEU A 197 6.15 0.07 8.16
CA LEU A 197 4.92 -0.32 8.85
C LEU A 197 5.10 -1.65 9.59
N ALA A 198 5.81 -2.62 9.02
CA ALA A 198 6.17 -3.88 9.68
C ALA A 198 7.03 -3.65 10.93
N GLN A 199 7.96 -2.69 10.88
CA GLN A 199 8.78 -2.33 12.04
C GLN A 199 7.96 -1.68 13.15
N ILE A 200 7.23 -0.60 12.86
CA ILE A 200 6.47 0.12 13.89
C ILE A 200 5.36 -0.75 14.51
N THR A 201 4.76 -1.67 13.74
CA THR A 201 3.81 -2.64 14.28
C THR A 201 4.50 -3.67 15.18
N SER A 202 5.68 -4.18 14.79
CA SER A 202 6.48 -5.10 15.62
C SER A 202 6.90 -4.47 16.95
N ASP A 203 7.37 -3.22 16.90
CA ASP A 203 7.77 -2.46 18.10
C ASP A 203 6.56 -2.23 19.01
N THR A 204 5.43 -1.84 18.43
CA THR A 204 4.18 -1.66 19.19
C THR A 204 3.70 -2.96 19.80
N ILE A 205 3.83 -4.10 19.09
CA ILE A 205 3.48 -5.42 19.63
C ILE A 205 4.29 -5.69 20.89
N ASP A 206 5.61 -5.53 20.81
CA ASP A 206 6.51 -5.74 21.93
C ASP A 206 6.19 -4.82 23.10
N GLU A 207 6.07 -3.52 22.87
CA GLU A 207 5.91 -2.53 23.93
C GLU A 207 4.57 -2.64 24.67
N THR A 208 3.51 -3.07 23.99
CA THR A 208 2.16 -3.10 24.57
C THR A 208 1.71 -4.50 25.01
N MET A 209 2.51 -5.55 24.77
CA MET A 209 2.17 -6.93 25.11
C MET A 209 1.82 -7.09 26.59
N CYS A 210 0.69 -7.74 26.88
CA CYS A 210 0.17 -7.90 28.24
C CYS A 210 -0.49 -9.28 28.46
N GLU A 211 -0.71 -9.66 29.71
CA GLU A 211 -1.25 -11.00 30.06
C GLU A 211 -2.65 -11.19 29.44
N GLU A 212 -3.46 -10.13 29.38
CA GLU A 212 -4.80 -10.18 28.84
C GLU A 212 -4.82 -10.61 27.36
N THR A 213 -3.79 -10.26 26.57
CA THR A 213 -3.75 -10.58 25.14
C THR A 213 -2.83 -11.72 24.74
N VAL A 214 -2.13 -12.33 25.70
CA VAL A 214 -1.01 -13.24 25.46
C VAL A 214 -1.37 -14.43 24.54
N PHE A 215 -2.61 -14.90 24.55
CA PHE A 215 -3.05 -16.01 23.70
C PHE A 215 -3.15 -15.63 22.23
N TRP A 216 -3.55 -14.38 21.90
CA TRP A 216 -3.49 -13.90 20.53
C TRP A 216 -2.03 -13.75 20.10
N ASP A 217 -1.19 -13.21 20.97
CA ASP A 217 0.26 -13.08 20.71
C ASP A 217 0.91 -14.45 20.47
N LEU A 218 0.50 -15.48 21.22
CA LEU A 218 0.93 -16.87 21.03
C LEU A 218 0.47 -17.43 19.70
N ASN A 219 -0.83 -17.34 19.38
CA ASN A 219 -1.36 -17.88 18.12
C ASN A 219 -0.65 -17.27 16.91
N TYR A 220 -0.47 -15.95 16.89
CA TYR A 220 0.16 -15.26 15.77
C TYR A 220 1.67 -15.52 15.69
N SER A 221 2.39 -15.48 16.83
CA SER A 221 3.83 -15.79 16.85
C SER A 221 4.12 -17.24 16.45
N MET A 222 3.21 -18.17 16.71
CA MET A 222 3.33 -19.57 16.26
C MET A 222 2.93 -19.75 14.79
N THR A 223 1.84 -19.11 14.36
CA THR A 223 1.37 -19.17 12.96
C THR A 223 2.39 -18.55 11.99
N PHE A 224 3.06 -17.48 12.41
CA PHE A 224 4.05 -16.76 11.62
C PHE A 224 5.47 -16.89 12.20
N ASN A 225 5.78 -18.04 12.79
CA ASN A 225 7.04 -18.32 13.51
C ASN A 225 8.33 -17.95 12.77
N GLU A 226 8.35 -18.12 11.45
CA GLU A 226 9.52 -17.88 10.61
C GLU A 226 9.65 -16.43 10.12
N MET A 227 8.60 -15.62 10.31
CA MET A 227 8.52 -14.24 9.83
C MET A 227 8.43 -13.24 10.98
N SER A 228 7.86 -13.65 12.11
CA SER A 228 7.79 -12.82 13.31
C SER A 228 9.20 -12.61 13.89
N PRO A 229 9.49 -11.39 14.38
CA PRO A 229 10.76 -11.14 15.03
C PRO A 229 10.94 -12.07 16.24
N LYS A 230 12.11 -12.72 16.32
CA LYS A 230 12.41 -13.72 17.35
C LYS A 230 12.18 -13.20 18.78
N TYR A 231 12.50 -11.94 19.04
CA TYR A 231 12.34 -11.34 20.36
C TYR A 231 10.86 -11.29 20.82
N ILE A 232 9.92 -11.10 19.91
CA ILE A 232 8.48 -11.13 20.21
C ILE A 232 8.10 -12.54 20.65
N LYS A 233 8.51 -13.56 19.89
CA LYS A 233 8.25 -14.96 20.24
C LYS A 233 8.84 -15.32 21.62
N ASP A 234 10.11 -14.99 21.84
CA ASP A 234 10.79 -15.30 23.12
C ASP A 234 10.06 -14.63 24.30
N LYS A 235 9.54 -13.41 24.11
CA LYS A 235 8.76 -12.70 25.13
C LYS A 235 7.40 -13.35 25.39
N VAL A 236 6.66 -13.72 24.34
CA VAL A 236 5.37 -14.41 24.46
C VAL A 236 5.54 -15.74 25.19
N MET A 237 6.54 -16.55 24.80
CA MET A 237 6.81 -17.84 25.44
C MET A 237 7.11 -17.65 26.93
N LYS A 238 7.95 -16.67 27.28
CA LYS A 238 8.23 -16.34 28.68
C LYS A 238 6.97 -15.92 29.46
N MET A 239 6.05 -15.19 28.84
CA MET A 239 4.78 -14.82 29.47
C MET A 239 3.87 -16.03 29.71
N ILE A 240 3.77 -16.94 28.72
CA ILE A 240 3.03 -18.21 28.85
C ILE A 240 3.64 -19.08 29.97
N GLU A 241 4.96 -19.20 30.02
CA GLU A 241 5.67 -19.92 31.09
C GLU A 241 5.39 -19.33 32.48
N ASN A 242 5.35 -17.99 32.60
CA ASN A 242 5.07 -17.29 33.86
C ASN A 242 3.62 -17.46 34.34
N LEU A 243 2.67 -17.71 33.43
CA LEU A 243 1.28 -18.05 33.80
C LEU A 243 1.21 -19.43 34.45
N GLY A 244 2.00 -20.40 33.96
CA GLY A 244 2.09 -21.74 34.52
C GLY A 244 0.72 -22.41 34.66
N ALA A 245 0.37 -22.89 35.86
CA ALA A 245 -0.91 -23.53 36.12
C ALA A 245 -2.12 -22.57 36.02
N ARG A 246 -1.91 -21.25 36.19
CA ARG A 246 -2.98 -20.23 36.08
C ARG A 246 -3.44 -20.01 34.64
N LEU A 247 -2.70 -20.55 33.66
CA LEU A 247 -3.05 -20.50 32.25
C LEU A 247 -4.48 -21.00 31.99
N PHE A 248 -4.87 -22.12 32.60
CA PHE A 248 -6.19 -22.74 32.43
C PHE A 248 -7.33 -21.97 33.12
N GLU A 249 -7.00 -21.10 34.06
CA GLU A 249 -7.94 -20.24 34.77
C GLU A 249 -8.08 -18.87 34.09
N HIS A 250 -7.25 -18.58 33.10
CA HIS A 250 -7.24 -17.28 32.44
C HIS A 250 -8.52 -17.10 31.61
N PRO A 251 -9.23 -15.96 31.72
CA PRO A 251 -10.52 -15.74 31.04
C PRO A 251 -10.41 -15.82 29.52
N ASN A 252 -9.22 -15.49 28.99
CA ASN A 252 -8.91 -15.51 27.56
C ASN A 252 -8.26 -16.82 27.07
N PHE A 253 -8.14 -17.85 27.92
CA PHE A 253 -7.60 -19.16 27.52
C PHE A 253 -8.38 -19.79 26.35
N VAL A 254 -9.69 -19.53 26.29
CA VAL A 254 -10.58 -20.00 25.21
C VAL A 254 -10.13 -19.57 23.81
N TRP A 255 -9.31 -18.52 23.71
CA TRP A 255 -8.83 -17.97 22.45
C TRP A 255 -7.55 -18.64 21.95
N ILE A 256 -6.95 -19.58 22.68
CA ILE A 256 -5.81 -20.35 22.17
C ILE A 256 -6.24 -21.22 20.99
N GLU A 257 -5.54 -21.08 19.87
CA GLU A 257 -5.80 -21.87 18.67
C GLU A 257 -5.01 -23.18 18.71
N ARG A 258 -5.41 -24.14 17.88
CA ARG A 258 -4.70 -25.42 17.73
C ARG A 258 -3.21 -25.24 17.44
N THR A 259 -2.85 -24.23 16.67
CA THR A 259 -1.46 -23.82 16.37
C THR A 259 -0.69 -23.34 17.60
N GLY A 260 -1.34 -22.72 18.57
CA GLY A 260 -0.74 -22.34 19.84
C GLY A 260 -0.58 -23.51 20.83
N ILE A 261 -1.34 -24.60 20.63
CA ILE A 261 -1.28 -25.83 21.44
C ILE A 261 -0.26 -26.82 20.86
N GLU A 262 -0.29 -27.01 19.55
CA GLU A 262 0.64 -27.88 18.83
C GLU A 262 1.94 -27.12 18.59
N GLU A 263 2.82 -27.05 19.60
CA GLU A 263 4.22 -26.69 19.38
C GLU A 263 4.80 -27.64 18.32
N ARG A 264 4.84 -27.19 17.06
CA ARG A 264 5.60 -27.87 16.02
C ARG A 264 7.08 -27.57 16.27
N PHE A 265 7.69 -28.43 17.06
CA PHE A 265 9.15 -28.59 17.15
C PHE A 265 9.73 -29.05 15.80
#